data_AF-A0A932R248-F1
#
_entry.id   AF-A0A932R248-F1
#
_cell.length_a   1.000
_cell.length_b   1.000
_cell.length_c   1.000
_cell.angle_alpha   90.00
_cell.angle_beta   90.00
_cell.angle_gamma   90.00
#
_symmetry.space_group_name_H-M   'P 1'
#
loop_
_entity.id
_entity.type
_entity.pdbx_description
1 polymer ?
#
loop_
_entity_poly.entity_id
_entity_poly.type
_entity_poly.pdbx_seq_one_letter_code
_entity_poly.pdbx_strand_id
1 'polypeptide(L)'
;MYDKRHQDYHDKIQLLNIELEEHTKADHDYQTTVATVFYIARRAKSIFESSEPSEKRQFLNYILQNPTVNGKNLEFTLRSPYNLLLELASSLSRGGYWELNPD
;
A
#
# COMPACT_ATOMS: atom_id res chain seq x y z
N MET A 1 -49.28 -13.73 -3.45
CA MET A 1 -48.36 -13.92 -2.29
C MET A 1 -47.03 -14.56 -2.70
N TYR A 2 -46.99 -15.45 -3.70
CA TYR A 2 -45.76 -16.11 -4.17
C TYR A 2 -44.84 -15.16 -4.99
N ASP A 3 -45.41 -14.39 -5.92
CA ASP A 3 -44.65 -13.43 -6.76
C ASP A 3 -43.88 -12.39 -5.95
N LYS A 4 -44.47 -11.86 -4.88
CA LYS A 4 -43.83 -10.83 -4.06
C LYS A 4 -42.55 -11.35 -3.41
N ARG A 5 -42.59 -12.58 -2.88
CA ARG A 5 -41.41 -13.23 -2.30
C ARG A 5 -40.35 -13.50 -3.36
N HIS A 6 -40.75 -13.93 -4.55
CA HIS A 6 -39.85 -14.17 -5.68
C HIS A 6 -39.13 -12.88 -6.11
N GLN A 7 -39.86 -11.76 -6.14
CA GLN A 7 -39.34 -10.44 -6.47
C GLN A 7 -38.37 -9.94 -5.38
N ASP A 8 -38.73 -10.09 -4.10
CA ASP A 8 -37.86 -9.75 -2.96
C ASP A 8 -36.53 -10.54 -2.99
N TYR A 9 -36.56 -11.81 -3.42
CA TYR A 9 -35.33 -12.61 -3.58
C TYR A 9 -34.49 -12.16 -4.76
N HIS A 10 -35.11 -11.81 -5.90
CA HIS A 10 -34.40 -11.26 -7.04
C HIS A 10 -33.69 -9.95 -6.71
N ASP A 11 -34.38 -9.04 -6.01
CA ASP A 11 -33.83 -7.74 -5.62
C ASP A 11 -32.63 -7.92 -4.68
N LYS A 12 -32.69 -8.86 -3.74
CA LYS A 12 -31.56 -9.19 -2.86
C LYS A 12 -30.37 -9.76 -3.62
N ILE A 13 -30.62 -10.65 -4.58
CA ILE A 13 -29.56 -11.23 -5.43
C ILE A 13 -28.87 -10.14 -6.25
N GLN A 14 -29.64 -9.20 -6.81
CA GLN A 14 -29.08 -8.07 -7.55
C GLN A 14 -28.21 -7.19 -6.65
N LEU A 15 -28.68 -6.86 -5.44
CA LEU A 15 -27.93 -6.05 -4.49
C LEU A 15 -26.62 -6.73 -4.06
N LEU A 16 -26.67 -8.02 -3.73
CA LEU A 16 -25.50 -8.83 -3.39
C LEU A 16 -24.49 -8.91 -4.54
N ASN A 17 -24.95 -9.00 -5.79
CA ASN A 17 -24.07 -9.03 -6.95
C ASN A 17 -23.36 -7.69 -7.17
N ILE A 18 -24.05 -6.57 -6.97
CA ILE A 18 -23.46 -5.23 -7.05
C ILE A 18 -22.36 -5.08 -5.98
N GLU A 19 -22.67 -5.45 -4.75
CA GLU A 19 -21.71 -5.40 -3.63
C GLU A 19 -20.50 -6.31 -3.88
N LEU A 20 -20.73 -7.52 -4.41
CA LEU A 20 -19.66 -8.44 -4.81
C LEU A 20 -18.77 -7.87 -5.92
N GLU A 21 -19.36 -7.22 -6.93
CA GLU A 21 -18.63 -6.61 -8.04
C GLU A 21 -17.79 -5.43 -7.58
N GLU A 22 -18.33 -4.58 -6.70
CA GLU A 22 -17.60 -3.47 -6.06
C GLU A 22 -16.41 -3.99 -5.23
N HIS A 23 -16.62 -5.03 -4.42
CA HIS A 23 -15.54 -5.66 -3.65
C HIS A 23 -14.48 -6.31 -4.54
N THR A 24 -14.88 -7.01 -5.61
CA THR A 24 -13.95 -7.68 -6.52
C THR A 24 -13.11 -6.67 -7.30
N LYS A 25 -13.73 -5.57 -7.75
CA LYS A 25 -13.04 -4.47 -8.40
C LYS A 25 -12.05 -3.79 -7.44
N ALA A 26 -12.48 -3.52 -6.21
CA ALA A 26 -11.61 -2.96 -5.18
C ALA A 26 -10.41 -3.89 -4.89
N ASP A 27 -10.61 -5.21 -4.92
CA ASP A 27 -9.54 -6.18 -4.70
C ASP A 27 -8.50 -6.17 -5.85
N HIS A 28 -8.95 -6.10 -7.11
CA HIS A 28 -8.06 -5.97 -8.26
C HIS A 28 -7.26 -4.65 -8.26
N ASP A 29 -7.93 -3.53 -7.97
CA ASP A 29 -7.28 -2.22 -7.89
C ASP A 29 -6.29 -2.18 -6.72
N TYR A 30 -6.63 -2.81 -5.58
CA TYR A 30 -5.76 -2.94 -4.42
C TYR A 30 -4.51 -3.78 -4.73
N GLN A 31 -4.66 -4.95 -5.34
CA GLN A 31 -3.55 -5.82 -5.74
C GLN A 31 -2.59 -5.10 -6.70
N THR A 32 -3.13 -4.34 -7.66
CA THR A 32 -2.33 -3.56 -8.61
C THR A 32 -1.55 -2.44 -7.91
N THR A 33 -2.22 -1.73 -6.98
CA THR A 33 -1.60 -0.64 -6.24
C THR A 33 -0.49 -1.16 -5.33
N VAL A 34 -0.74 -2.24 -4.59
CA VAL A 34 0.25 -2.88 -3.72
C VAL A 34 1.45 -3.39 -4.54
N ALA A 35 1.22 -4.08 -5.66
CA ALA A 35 2.30 -4.53 -6.54
C ALA A 35 3.18 -3.38 -7.02
N THR A 36 2.57 -2.24 -7.39
CA THR A 36 3.29 -1.04 -7.83
C THR A 36 4.14 -0.45 -6.70
N VAL A 37 3.58 -0.34 -5.49
CA VAL A 37 4.30 0.17 -4.32
C VAL A 37 5.50 -0.72 -4.00
N PHE A 38 5.33 -2.05 -3.99
CA PHE A 38 6.42 -3.00 -3.78
C PHE A 38 7.51 -2.90 -4.86
N TYR A 39 7.10 -2.78 -6.12
CA TYR A 39 8.03 -2.59 -7.24
C TYR A 39 8.89 -1.34 -7.06
N ILE A 40 8.27 -0.21 -6.71
CA ILE A 40 8.97 1.05 -6.46
C ILE A 40 9.88 0.92 -5.24
N ALA A 41 9.39 0.37 -4.13
CA ALA A 41 10.19 0.20 -2.91
C ALA A 41 11.45 -0.65 -3.16
N ARG A 42 11.32 -1.76 -3.90
CA ARG A 42 12.44 -2.65 -4.24
C ARG A 42 13.46 -1.98 -5.16
N ARG A 43 13.01 -1.12 -6.07
CA ARG A 43 13.87 -0.47 -7.07
C ARG A 43 14.22 0.98 -6.75
N ALA A 44 13.81 1.49 -5.59
CA ALA A 44 13.92 2.90 -5.24
C ALA A 44 15.34 3.43 -5.39
N LYS A 45 16.33 2.66 -4.92
CA LYS A 45 17.76 3.00 -5.07
C LYS A 45 18.17 3.11 -6.53
N SER A 46 17.82 2.12 -7.34
CA SER A 46 18.18 2.09 -8.77
C SER A 46 17.52 3.24 -9.53
N ILE A 47 16.23 3.51 -9.28
CA ILE A 47 15.49 4.62 -9.89
C ILE A 47 16.15 5.95 -9.50
N PHE A 48 16.45 6.13 -8.21
CA PHE A 48 17.11 7.33 -7.73
C PHE A 48 18.48 7.52 -8.36
N GLU A 49 19.32 6.48 -8.46
CA GLU A 49 20.66 6.58 -9.05
C GLU A 49 20.62 6.92 -10.55
N SER A 50 19.68 6.32 -11.30
CA SER A 50 19.55 6.53 -12.76
C SER A 50 18.89 7.86 -13.16
N SER A 51 18.24 8.55 -12.23
CA SER A 51 17.46 9.76 -12.53
C SER A 51 18.30 11.05 -12.54
N GLU A 52 17.86 12.00 -13.36
CA GLU A 52 18.41 13.35 -13.41
C GLU A 52 18.10 14.13 -12.11
N PRO A 53 18.85 15.21 -11.79
CA PRO A 53 18.65 15.97 -10.54
C PRO A 53 17.22 16.47 -10.31
N SER A 54 16.50 16.85 -11.37
CA SER A 54 15.10 17.28 -11.26
C SER A 54 14.17 16.12 -10.89
N GLU A 55 14.35 14.97 -11.54
CA GLU A 55 13.59 13.75 -11.31
C GLU A 55 13.87 13.16 -9.94
N LYS A 56 15.13 13.17 -9.49
CA LYS A 56 15.51 12.79 -8.12
C LYS A 56 14.70 13.58 -7.10
N ARG A 57 14.57 14.88 -7.31
CA ARG A 57 13.81 15.77 -6.41
C ARG A 57 12.32 15.46 -6.45
N GLN A 58 11.76 15.17 -7.62
CA GLN A 58 10.37 14.74 -7.76
C GLN A 58 10.13 13.38 -7.09
N PHE A 59 11.03 12.43 -7.28
CA PHE A 59 10.96 11.10 -6.69
C PHE A 59 11.03 11.15 -5.16
N LEU A 60 11.92 11.97 -4.60
CA LEU A 60 11.98 12.22 -3.16
C LEU A 60 10.70 12.89 -2.65
N ASN A 61 10.15 13.88 -3.37
CA ASN A 61 8.87 14.50 -2.99
C ASN A 61 7.68 13.54 -3.05
N TYR A 62 7.76 12.51 -3.89
CA TYR A 62 6.74 11.49 -4.02
C TYR A 62 6.76 10.49 -2.85
N ILE A 63 7.95 10.05 -2.44
CA ILE A 63 8.12 9.03 -1.39
C ILE A 63 8.17 9.65 0.02
N LEU A 64 8.73 10.85 0.16
CA LEU A 64 8.92 11.50 1.45
C LEU A 64 7.75 12.42 1.79
N GLN A 65 7.48 12.52 3.09
CA GLN A 65 6.59 13.50 3.69
C GLN A 65 7.44 14.50 4.48
N ASN A 66 7.30 15.78 4.11
CA ASN A 66 7.95 16.93 4.73
C ASN A 66 9.46 16.75 4.97
N PRO A 67 10.27 16.49 3.92
CA PRO A 67 11.72 16.44 4.08
C PRO A 67 12.25 17.82 4.50
N THR A 68 12.80 17.91 5.70
CA THR A 68 13.40 19.13 6.24
C THR A 68 14.87 18.91 6.54
N VAL A 69 15.67 19.95 6.28
CA VAL A 69 17.10 19.94 6.60
C VAL A 69 17.27 20.67 7.91
N ASN A 70 17.52 19.93 8.98
CA ASN A 70 17.81 20.50 10.29
C ASN A 70 19.33 20.51 10.52
N GLY A 71 19.96 21.61 10.08
CA GLY A 71 21.41 21.77 10.13
C GLY A 71 22.15 20.77 9.23
N LYS A 72 22.81 19.77 9.83
CA LYS A 72 23.52 18.67 9.12
C LYS A 72 22.67 17.40 8.96
N ASN A 73 21.53 17.30 9.64
CA ASN A 73 20.71 16.10 9.64
C ASN A 73 19.49 16.30 8.75
N LEU A 74 19.19 15.30 7.93
CA LEU A 74 17.98 15.26 7.13
C LEU A 74 16.88 14.58 7.95
N GLU A 75 15.87 15.36 8.33
CA GLU A 75 14.69 14.86 9.02
C GLU A 75 13.59 14.63 7.98
N PHE A 76 13.19 13.37 7.82
CA PHE A 76 12.14 12.98 6.89
C PHE A 76 11.30 11.85 7.44
N THR A 77 10.06 11.78 6.95
CA THR A 77 9.18 10.63 7.15
C THR A 77 8.81 10.06 5.79
N LEU A 78 8.52 8.76 5.71
CA LEU A 78 7.97 8.16 4.49
C LEU A 78 6.48 8.49 4.41
N ARG A 79 6.01 8.79 3.20
CA ARG A 79 4.58 8.96 2.92
C ARG A 79 3.89 7.59 2.85
N SER A 80 2.61 7.54 3.23
CA SER A 80 1.77 6.37 2.95
C SER A 80 1.66 6.12 1.44
N PRO A 81 1.76 4.85 0.97
CA PRO A 81 1.83 3.60 1.75
C PRO A 81 3.24 3.09 2.09
N TYR A 82 4.31 3.83 1.78
CA TYR A 82 5.70 3.37 1.95
C TYR A 82 6.13 3.28 3.43
N ASN A 83 5.55 4.09 4.32
CA ASN A 83 5.78 3.99 5.76
C ASN A 83 5.34 2.64 6.33
N LEU A 84 4.17 2.13 5.90
CA LEU A 84 3.64 0.83 6.35
C LEU A 84 4.57 -0.32 5.95
N LEU A 85 5.16 -0.24 4.75
CA LEU A 85 6.16 -1.23 4.32
C LEU A 85 7.42 -1.19 5.18
N LEU A 86 7.88 -0.01 5.58
CA LEU A 86 9.03 0.14 6.47
C LEU A 86 8.71 -0.41 7.87
N GLU A 87 7.52 -0.13 8.40
CA GLU A 87 7.05 -0.66 9.67
C GLU A 87 6.94 -2.19 9.63
N LEU A 88 6.39 -2.75 8.55
CA LEU A 88 6.30 -4.20 8.33
C LEU A 88 7.70 -4.84 8.26
N ALA A 89 8.63 -4.27 7.49
CA ALA A 89 10.00 -4.77 7.44
C ALA A 89 10.68 -4.73 8.82
N SER A 90 10.42 -3.66 9.58
CA SER A 90 10.96 -3.48 10.93
C SER A 90 10.32 -4.40 11.97
N SER A 91 9.06 -4.78 11.80
CA SER A 91 8.37 -5.72 12.68
C SER A 91 8.79 -7.15 12.40
N LEU A 92 8.94 -7.55 11.13
CA LEU A 92 9.48 -8.86 10.73
C LEU A 92 10.91 -9.06 11.24
N SER A 93 11.76 -8.04 11.13
CA SER A 93 13.11 -8.08 11.70
C SER A 93 13.12 -8.23 13.23
N ARG A 94 12.09 -7.73 13.92
CA ARG A 94 11.93 -7.88 15.38
C ARG A 94 11.29 -9.22 15.76
N GLY A 95 10.44 -9.77 14.89
CA GLY A 95 9.77 -11.06 15.04
C GLY A 95 10.74 -12.25 15.06
N GLY A 96 11.80 -12.22 14.25
CA GLY A 96 12.77 -13.32 14.16
C GLY A 96 13.62 -13.54 15.42
N TYR A 97 13.69 -12.58 16.35
CA TYR A 97 14.40 -12.77 17.62
C TYR A 97 13.63 -13.66 18.60
N TRP A 98 12.29 -13.69 18.52
CA TRP A 98 11.44 -14.51 19.39
C TRP A 98 11.39 -15.98 18.98
N GLU A 99 11.72 -16.29 17.71
CA GLU A 99 11.76 -17.66 17.20
C GLU A 99 13.12 -18.35 17.44
N LEU A 100 14.20 -17.58 17.57
CA LEU A 100 15.56 -18.11 17.71
C LEU A 100 16.02 -18.33 19.16
N ASN A 101 15.23 -17.89 20.14
CA ASN A 101 15.53 -18.12 21.55
C ASN A 101 14.25 -18.25 22.37
N PRO A 102 13.60 -19.44 22.36
CA PRO A 102 12.52 -19.73 23.28
C PRO A 102 13.11 -19.87 24.70
N ASP A 103 12.52 -19.17 25.68
CA ASP A 103 12.79 -19.40 27.11
C ASP A 103 12.45 -20.86 27.51
#